data_AF-A0A820CQH0-F1
#
_entry.id   AF-A0A820CQH0-F1
#
_cell.length_a   1.000
_cell.length_b   1.000
_cell.length_c   1.000
_cell.angle_alpha   90.00
_cell.angle_beta   90.00
_cell.angle_gamma   90.00
#
_symmetry.space_group_name_H-M   'P 1'
#
loop_
_entity.id
_entity.type
_entity.pdbx_description
1 polymer ?
#
loop_
_entity_poly.entity_id
_entity_poly.type
_entity_poly.pdbx_seq_one_letter_code
_entity_poly.pdbx_strand_id
1 'polypeptide(L)'
;IHSYEQFTYLSSRDCKIKFNIYLLYLTRPKDLTKNYQIHIDIYEKMSLIYRGSLLYPIKFSFLPVQRLAYIAVIPRHNEKLQSCSNSHCIHGKCIVYYNNPQNNTFCQCYPGWSGRYCAIPYTCTCSSDSICIGVSAYNRSICICPINKFGYQCLIATTICQMNNNLTCQHGGQCIPVDEYMSSSNKKFSCICPKGYSGDRCEVVDNKIILTFEDDIVLSQSIFIHFIEVIDSIDPIRTTTLRTIPLTQNSLTIFWSQPFHLVFIEFYNKIYYLAIIQKIHQQSTTIVNKVKLSDRCPHISELFNETFVQLNLIRRIKYYLLPCQQNSSKLLCFYDDTHICLCYDHRKQRVANCFEFNHNMKLDCLSQSVCEKDGQCFQDTEDCPARSICICRPCFFGARCQFSSNRFGLSLDAILGYHIQPNISFLNQLPIVKISLVLTIIFLIAGFINGVLSSITFNNKKICEVGCGLYLLDSSITTLLTIILFGLKFLILLLAQMAIITNRLFSQIQCLSLDCLLRICLNMDQWLNACVAIERVVTIIKATNFHKKKSKQIAKIVIVILVIFTICTDIYDPFYRYLIDEDNEDEKRIWCIATYPSSLQTFSSIMHT
;
A
#
# COMPACT_ATOMS: atom_id res chain seq x y z
N ILE A 1 5.23 -38.39 3.09
CA ILE A 1 5.21 -37.68 1.78
C ILE A 1 5.66 -38.67 0.70
N HIS A 2 4.84 -38.95 -0.32
CA HIS A 2 5.15 -40.00 -1.32
C HIS A 2 6.25 -39.57 -2.31
N SER A 3 6.11 -38.37 -2.86
CA SER A 3 7.10 -37.69 -3.72
C SER A 3 6.95 -36.18 -3.50
N TYR A 4 7.99 -35.43 -3.86
CA TYR A 4 8.00 -33.98 -3.78
C TYR A 4 8.88 -33.42 -4.89
N GLU A 5 8.59 -32.18 -5.30
CA GLU A 5 9.44 -31.37 -6.15
C GLU A 5 9.55 -29.96 -5.54
N GLN A 6 10.64 -29.26 -5.85
CA GLN A 6 10.89 -27.90 -5.42
C GLN A 6 11.39 -27.09 -6.62
N PHE A 7 10.93 -25.85 -6.74
CA PHE A 7 11.40 -24.91 -7.76
C PHE A 7 11.28 -23.49 -7.23
N THR A 8 12.08 -22.59 -7.78
CA THR A 8 12.08 -21.17 -7.43
C THR A 8 11.28 -20.36 -8.46
N TYR A 9 10.22 -19.68 -8.01
CA TYR A 9 9.41 -18.77 -8.84
C TYR A 9 9.86 -17.32 -8.67
N LEU A 10 10.11 -16.63 -9.79
CA LEU A 10 10.38 -15.20 -9.86
C LEU A 10 9.44 -14.55 -10.86
N SER A 11 8.62 -13.58 -10.43
CA SER A 11 7.58 -12.98 -11.27
C SER A 11 8.11 -12.33 -12.55
N SER A 12 9.27 -11.67 -12.50
CA SER A 12 9.88 -11.02 -13.67
C SER A 12 10.33 -12.00 -14.76
N ARG A 13 10.57 -13.27 -14.41
CA ARG A 13 11.08 -14.32 -15.32
C ARG A 13 10.00 -15.33 -15.67
N ASP A 14 9.28 -15.81 -14.66
CA ASP A 14 8.50 -17.05 -14.74
C ASP A 14 7.01 -16.82 -14.96
N CYS A 15 6.55 -15.58 -14.97
CA CYS A 15 5.12 -15.29 -15.03
C CYS A 15 4.43 -15.90 -16.29
N LYS A 16 5.13 -15.96 -17.44
CA LYS A 16 4.61 -16.59 -18.67
C LYS A 16 4.86 -18.11 -18.73
N ILE A 17 5.57 -18.67 -17.77
CA ILE A 17 6.02 -20.06 -17.80
C ILE A 17 4.99 -20.95 -17.10
N LYS A 18 4.60 -22.01 -17.81
CA LYS A 18 3.81 -23.09 -17.22
C LYS A 18 4.74 -24.15 -16.63
N PHE A 19 4.61 -24.38 -15.32
CA PHE A 19 5.37 -25.40 -14.61
C PHE A 19 4.71 -26.77 -14.76
N ASN A 20 5.47 -27.76 -15.24
CA ASN A 20 5.03 -29.14 -15.37
C ASN A 20 5.81 -30.01 -14.38
N ILE A 21 5.10 -30.61 -13.42
CA ILE A 21 5.67 -31.33 -12.27
C ILE A 21 5.15 -32.77 -12.28
N TYR A 22 6.03 -33.73 -12.01
CA TYR A 22 5.69 -35.16 -12.07
C TYR A 22 5.79 -35.82 -10.69
N LEU A 23 4.67 -35.87 -9.97
CA LEU A 23 4.58 -36.55 -8.68
C LEU A 23 4.27 -38.04 -8.86
N LEU A 24 5.00 -38.88 -8.12
CA LEU A 24 4.88 -40.33 -8.13
C LEU A 24 4.29 -40.85 -6.81
N TYR A 25 3.47 -41.90 -6.90
CA TYR A 25 3.06 -42.70 -5.75
C TYR A 25 4.22 -43.59 -5.30
N LEU A 26 4.30 -43.84 -3.98
CA LEU A 26 5.32 -44.71 -3.38
C LEU A 26 5.22 -46.16 -3.87
N THR A 27 4.01 -46.67 -3.97
CA THR A 27 3.71 -48.03 -4.45
C THR A 27 3.07 -47.97 -5.83
N ARG A 28 3.43 -48.92 -6.69
CA ARG A 28 2.78 -49.14 -7.99
C ARG A 28 2.24 -50.58 -8.00
N PRO A 29 0.91 -50.81 -8.01
CA PRO A 29 -0.17 -49.82 -8.13
C PRO A 29 -0.36 -48.98 -6.84
N LYS A 30 -1.08 -47.85 -6.99
CA LYS A 30 -1.42 -46.98 -5.86
C LYS A 30 -2.36 -47.71 -4.89
N ASP A 31 -2.17 -47.46 -3.61
CA ASP A 31 -3.01 -48.01 -2.54
C ASP A 31 -4.36 -47.29 -2.52
N LEU A 32 -5.45 -48.00 -2.86
CA LEU A 32 -6.82 -47.46 -2.97
C LEU A 32 -7.46 -47.15 -1.62
N THR A 33 -6.89 -47.64 -0.51
CA THR A 33 -7.40 -47.36 0.84
C THR A 33 -7.03 -45.97 1.34
N LYS A 34 -6.11 -45.29 0.66
CA LYS A 34 -5.56 -43.99 1.06
C LYS A 34 -6.11 -42.87 0.19
N ASN A 35 -6.35 -41.73 0.83
CA ASN A 35 -6.67 -40.48 0.16
C ASN A 35 -5.39 -39.70 -0.13
N TYR A 36 -5.21 -39.34 -1.40
CA TYR A 36 -4.04 -38.59 -1.86
C TYR A 36 -4.43 -37.15 -2.18
N GLN A 37 -3.56 -36.22 -1.83
CA GLN A 37 -3.73 -34.79 -2.05
C GLN A 37 -2.39 -34.18 -2.43
N ILE A 38 -2.44 -33.07 -3.17
CA ILE A 38 -1.26 -32.27 -3.52
C ILE A 38 -1.18 -31.11 -2.54
N HIS A 39 -0.05 -31.01 -1.86
CA HIS A 39 0.25 -29.97 -0.90
C HIS A 39 1.38 -29.11 -1.45
N ILE A 40 1.18 -27.79 -1.50
CA ILE A 40 2.17 -26.83 -1.99
C ILE A 40 2.51 -25.89 -0.84
N ASP A 41 3.74 -25.95 -0.35
CA ASP A 41 4.27 -25.00 0.61
C ASP A 41 4.99 -23.86 -0.10
N ILE A 42 4.81 -22.64 0.39
CA ILE A 42 5.40 -21.43 -0.19
C ILE A 42 6.29 -20.77 0.84
N TYR A 43 7.57 -20.61 0.47
CA TYR A 43 8.59 -20.00 1.29
C TYR A 43 9.28 -18.86 0.53
N GLU A 44 9.69 -17.85 1.27
CA GLU A 44 10.57 -16.80 0.75
C GLU A 44 12.00 -17.33 0.68
N LYS A 45 12.59 -17.32 -0.52
CA LYS A 45 13.89 -17.98 -0.75
C LYS A 45 15.06 -17.35 0.01
N MET A 46 15.01 -16.03 0.26
CA MET A 46 16.10 -15.30 0.94
C MET A 46 16.06 -15.45 2.46
N SER A 47 14.91 -15.16 3.06
CA SER A 47 14.72 -15.15 4.51
C SER A 47 14.28 -16.52 5.05
N LEU A 48 13.92 -17.45 4.16
CA LEU A 48 13.31 -18.75 4.47
C LEU A 48 12.03 -18.65 5.30
N ILE A 49 11.39 -17.47 5.28
CA ILE A 49 10.12 -17.23 5.97
C ILE A 49 9.00 -17.95 5.22
N TYR A 50 8.22 -18.72 5.97
CA TYR A 50 7.04 -19.41 5.48
C TYR A 50 5.91 -18.42 5.20
N ARG A 51 5.31 -18.48 4.00
CA ARG A 51 4.21 -17.59 3.59
C ARG A 51 2.84 -18.25 3.68
N GLY A 52 2.74 -19.55 3.44
CA GLY A 52 1.48 -20.28 3.48
C GLY A 52 1.51 -21.56 2.66
N SER A 53 0.43 -22.33 2.74
CA SER A 53 0.29 -23.57 1.97
C SER A 53 -1.06 -23.68 1.30
N LEU A 54 -1.07 -24.37 0.17
CA LEU A 54 -2.23 -24.67 -0.65
C LEU A 54 -2.47 -26.18 -0.65
N LEU A 55 -3.73 -26.58 -0.61
CA LEU A 55 -4.12 -27.99 -0.67
C LEU A 55 -5.05 -28.24 -1.86
N TYR A 56 -4.67 -29.15 -2.75
CA TYR A 56 -5.47 -29.53 -3.90
C TYR A 56 -5.85 -31.02 -3.85
N PRO A 57 -7.15 -31.36 -3.94
CA PRO A 57 -7.59 -32.74 -3.92
C PRO A 57 -7.40 -33.42 -5.28
N ILE A 58 -7.04 -34.71 -5.26
CA ILE A 58 -6.99 -35.56 -6.45
C ILE A 58 -8.43 -35.98 -6.79
N LYS A 59 -8.98 -35.44 -7.89
CA LYS A 59 -10.40 -35.63 -8.27
C LYS A 59 -10.74 -37.08 -8.66
N PHE A 60 -9.82 -37.80 -9.31
CA PHE A 60 -10.09 -39.13 -9.86
C PHE A 60 -9.17 -40.16 -9.22
N SER A 61 -9.48 -40.50 -7.98
CA SER A 61 -8.72 -41.46 -7.16
C SER A 61 -8.70 -42.89 -7.72
N PHE A 62 -9.41 -43.21 -8.80
CA PHE A 62 -9.32 -44.51 -9.49
C PHE A 62 -8.28 -44.54 -10.62
N LEU A 63 -7.91 -43.40 -11.21
CA LEU A 63 -6.99 -43.37 -12.36
C LEU A 63 -5.52 -43.58 -11.94
N PRO A 64 -4.76 -44.49 -12.57
CA PRO A 64 -3.36 -44.73 -12.20
C PRO A 64 -2.45 -43.52 -12.46
N VAL A 65 -2.76 -42.73 -13.49
CA VAL A 65 -2.08 -41.47 -13.83
C VAL A 65 -3.13 -40.39 -14.05
N GLN A 66 -2.93 -39.21 -13.46
CA GLN A 66 -3.81 -38.06 -13.62
C GLN A 66 -3.00 -36.82 -13.97
N ARG A 67 -3.46 -36.07 -14.97
CA ARG A 67 -2.96 -34.72 -15.26
C ARG A 67 -3.89 -33.71 -14.59
N LEU A 68 -3.33 -32.88 -13.74
CA LEU A 68 -4.04 -31.84 -13.01
C LEU A 68 -3.43 -30.49 -13.37
N ALA A 69 -4.28 -29.47 -13.53
CA ALA A 69 -3.87 -28.10 -13.77
C ALA A 69 -4.53 -27.21 -12.71
N TYR A 70 -3.72 -26.47 -11.98
CA TYR A 70 -4.15 -25.54 -10.95
C TYR A 70 -3.45 -24.21 -11.12
N ILE A 71 -4.15 -23.12 -10.80
CA ILE A 71 -3.56 -21.81 -10.62
C ILE A 71 -3.29 -21.67 -9.12
N ALA A 72 -2.00 -21.58 -8.77
CA ALA A 72 -1.55 -21.41 -7.40
C ALA A 72 -1.38 -19.92 -7.09
N VAL A 73 -2.11 -19.42 -6.08
CA VAL A 73 -2.01 -18.03 -5.63
C VAL A 73 -0.98 -17.93 -4.51
N ILE A 74 0.00 -17.04 -4.66
CA ILE A 74 1.07 -16.82 -3.68
C ILE A 74 0.55 -15.89 -2.55
N PRO A 75 0.54 -16.32 -1.27
CA PRO A 75 0.15 -15.48 -0.14
C PRO A 75 1.10 -14.30 0.09
N ARG A 76 0.59 -13.23 0.70
CA ARG A 76 1.35 -11.98 0.93
C ARG A 76 2.21 -12.04 2.18
N HIS A 77 3.26 -11.23 2.21
CA HIS A 77 4.21 -11.15 3.35
C HIS A 77 3.55 -10.65 4.66
N ASN A 78 2.54 -9.78 4.59
CA ASN A 78 1.92 -9.12 5.75
C ASN A 78 0.54 -9.67 6.17
N GLU A 79 0.03 -10.69 5.47
CA GLU A 79 -1.19 -11.36 5.94
C GLU A 79 -0.81 -12.18 7.17
N LYS A 80 -1.29 -11.75 8.36
CA LYS A 80 -1.10 -12.52 9.59
C LYS A 80 -1.60 -13.92 9.32
N LEU A 81 -0.68 -14.89 9.35
CA LEU A 81 -1.01 -16.31 9.33
C LEU A 81 -2.08 -16.54 10.38
N GLN A 82 -3.28 -16.88 9.92
CA GLN A 82 -4.39 -17.12 10.82
C GLN A 82 -4.07 -18.39 11.61
N SER A 83 -3.57 -18.21 12.83
CA SER A 83 -3.28 -19.29 13.75
C SER A 83 -4.60 -19.89 14.21
N CYS A 84 -4.79 -21.18 13.98
CA CYS A 84 -5.96 -21.88 14.49
C CYS A 84 -5.84 -22.15 16.00
N SER A 85 -6.97 -22.08 16.69
CA SER A 85 -7.09 -22.27 18.14
C SER A 85 -7.01 -23.73 18.59
N ASN A 86 -6.60 -24.66 17.72
CA ASN A 86 -6.71 -26.09 17.97
C ASN A 86 -5.43 -26.64 18.61
N SER A 87 -5.54 -27.27 19.78
CA SER A 87 -4.45 -27.63 20.70
C SER A 87 -3.75 -28.97 20.39
N HIS A 88 -4.04 -29.60 19.24
CA HIS A 88 -3.52 -30.94 18.92
C HIS A 88 -2.14 -30.98 18.27
N CYS A 89 -1.53 -29.84 17.95
CA CYS A 89 -0.14 -29.81 17.45
C CYS A 89 0.84 -29.80 18.63
N ILE A 90 1.57 -30.89 18.84
CA ILE A 90 2.47 -31.04 20.00
C ILE A 90 3.76 -30.22 19.78
N HIS A 91 4.49 -30.54 18.71
CA HIS A 91 5.76 -29.88 18.34
C HIS A 91 5.62 -29.14 17.01
N GLY A 92 4.68 -28.20 16.96
CA GLY A 92 4.44 -27.44 15.73
C GLY A 92 3.45 -26.30 15.92
N LYS A 93 3.15 -25.64 14.80
CA LYS A 93 2.18 -24.55 14.73
C LYS A 93 0.98 -24.97 13.89
N CYS A 94 -0.22 -24.60 14.35
CA CYS A 94 -1.46 -24.86 13.62
C CYS A 94 -1.64 -23.79 12.53
N ILE A 95 -1.82 -24.20 11.28
CA ILE A 95 -1.93 -23.31 10.12
C ILE A 95 -3.16 -23.67 9.28
N VAL A 96 -3.85 -22.65 8.76
CA VAL A 96 -4.99 -22.78 7.85
C VAL A 96 -4.51 -22.78 6.40
N TYR A 97 -5.09 -23.63 5.56
CA TYR A 97 -4.83 -23.62 4.11
C TYR A 97 -5.39 -22.36 3.44
N TYR A 98 -4.58 -21.71 2.60
CA TYR A 98 -4.94 -20.43 2.00
C TYR A 98 -6.08 -20.53 0.96
N ASN A 99 -6.13 -21.61 0.20
CA ASN A 99 -7.05 -21.78 -0.93
C ASN A 99 -8.42 -22.37 -0.55
N ASN A 100 -8.72 -22.57 0.74
CA ASN A 100 -9.87 -23.39 1.14
C ASN A 100 -10.87 -22.62 2.02
N PRO A 101 -12.13 -22.42 1.57
CA PRO A 101 -13.16 -21.69 2.32
C PRO A 101 -13.64 -22.42 3.58
N GLN A 102 -13.33 -23.71 3.75
CA GLN A 102 -13.74 -24.50 4.92
C GLN A 102 -12.76 -24.41 6.11
N ASN A 103 -11.77 -23.51 6.08
CA ASN A 103 -10.75 -23.37 7.13
C ASN A 103 -10.05 -24.69 7.49
N ASN A 104 -9.79 -25.56 6.50
CA ASN A 104 -9.02 -26.78 6.76
C ASN A 104 -7.64 -26.41 7.32
N THR A 105 -7.23 -27.10 8.37
CA THR A 105 -5.98 -26.82 9.09
C THR A 105 -5.02 -27.99 9.05
N PHE A 106 -3.74 -27.70 9.24
CA PHE A 106 -2.70 -28.69 9.43
C PHE A 106 -1.66 -28.21 10.44
N CYS A 107 -0.92 -29.16 11.02
CA CYS A 107 0.20 -28.85 11.90
C CYS A 107 1.48 -28.71 11.06
N GLN A 108 2.08 -27.52 11.04
CA GLN A 108 3.44 -27.31 10.56
C GLN A 108 4.41 -27.68 11.67
N CYS A 109 5.16 -28.77 11.48
CA CYS A 109 6.05 -29.30 12.49
C CYS A 109 7.36 -28.52 12.60
N TYR A 110 7.91 -28.47 13.81
CA TYR A 110 9.26 -28.00 14.03
C TYR A 110 10.30 -28.98 13.48
N PRO A 111 11.53 -28.53 13.16
CA PRO A 111 12.59 -29.40 12.66
C PRO A 111 12.80 -30.63 13.57
N GLY A 112 12.90 -31.81 12.95
CA GLY A 112 13.04 -33.09 13.66
C GLY A 112 11.72 -33.75 14.07
N TRP A 113 10.56 -33.14 13.80
CA TRP A 113 9.24 -33.71 14.09
C TRP A 113 8.38 -33.86 12.84
N SER A 114 7.61 -34.95 12.77
CA SER A 114 6.76 -35.27 11.63
C SER A 114 5.43 -35.92 12.04
N GLY A 115 4.57 -36.19 11.06
CA GLY A 115 3.25 -36.76 11.25
C GLY A 115 2.15 -35.70 11.37
N ARG A 116 0.89 -36.14 11.30
CA ARG A 116 -0.29 -35.26 11.29
C ARG A 116 -0.35 -34.28 12.46
N TYR A 117 0.16 -34.69 13.62
CA TYR A 117 0.15 -33.92 14.87
C TYR A 117 1.57 -33.55 15.36
N CYS A 118 2.60 -33.73 14.52
CA CYS A 118 4.00 -33.47 14.88
C CYS A 118 4.49 -34.29 16.10
N ALA A 119 4.08 -35.56 16.16
CA ALA A 119 4.39 -36.46 17.27
C ALA A 119 5.53 -37.45 16.97
N ILE A 120 5.93 -37.60 15.71
CA ILE A 120 6.90 -38.61 15.28
C ILE A 120 8.28 -37.97 15.16
N PRO A 121 9.25 -38.31 16.02
CA PRO A 121 10.60 -37.78 15.93
C PRO A 121 11.36 -38.41 14.75
N TYR A 122 12.20 -37.62 14.10
CA TYR A 122 13.14 -38.10 13.08
C TYR A 122 14.44 -37.29 13.10
N THR A 123 15.51 -37.87 12.58
CA THR A 123 16.81 -37.20 12.48
C THR A 123 16.88 -36.40 11.19
N CYS A 124 16.97 -35.07 11.31
CA CYS A 124 17.14 -34.21 10.16
C CYS A 124 18.60 -34.20 9.68
N THR A 125 18.80 -34.39 8.38
CA THR A 125 20.11 -34.44 7.71
C THR A 125 20.39 -33.23 6.84
N CYS A 126 19.61 -32.16 6.99
CA CYS A 126 19.79 -30.91 6.25
C CYS A 126 20.95 -30.07 6.83
N SER A 127 21.49 -29.15 6.02
CA SER A 127 22.49 -28.17 6.48
C SER A 127 21.94 -27.27 7.59
N SER A 128 22.82 -26.75 8.46
CA SER A 128 22.45 -25.97 9.65
C SER A 128 21.73 -24.65 9.33
N ASP A 129 21.93 -24.08 8.15
CA ASP A 129 21.31 -22.85 7.65
C ASP A 129 20.10 -23.10 6.75
N SER A 130 19.60 -24.34 6.69
CA SER A 130 18.45 -24.75 5.89
C SER A 130 17.27 -25.17 6.77
N ILE A 131 16.07 -25.15 6.21
CA ILE A 131 14.86 -25.56 6.95
C ILE A 131 14.51 -27.01 6.62
N CYS A 132 14.29 -27.81 7.66
CA CYS A 132 13.84 -29.19 7.56
C CYS A 132 12.31 -29.25 7.67
N ILE A 133 11.63 -29.62 6.58
CA ILE A 133 10.16 -29.64 6.56
C ILE A 133 9.62 -31.01 7.03
N GLY A 134 10.34 -32.08 6.74
CA GLY A 134 9.85 -33.43 7.01
C GLY A 134 10.66 -34.50 6.34
N VAL A 135 10.05 -35.68 6.19
CA VAL A 135 10.68 -36.88 5.64
C VAL A 135 9.84 -37.44 4.48
N SER A 136 10.54 -37.79 3.41
CA SER A 136 9.98 -38.52 2.28
C SER A 136 9.68 -39.98 2.63
N ALA A 137 8.91 -40.67 1.79
CA ALA A 137 8.57 -42.07 1.98
C ALA A 137 9.79 -43.02 1.95
N TYR A 138 10.92 -42.58 1.39
CA TYR A 138 12.20 -43.31 1.41
C TYR A 138 13.07 -42.97 2.62
N ASN A 139 12.49 -42.41 3.67
CA ASN A 139 13.16 -41.99 4.90
C ASN A 139 14.28 -40.95 4.70
N ARG A 140 14.19 -40.13 3.64
CA ARG A 140 15.12 -39.01 3.39
C ARG A 140 14.50 -37.68 3.83
N SER A 141 15.27 -36.88 4.56
CA SER A 141 14.91 -35.50 4.95
C SER A 141 14.59 -34.64 3.72
N ILE A 142 13.59 -33.77 3.86
CA ILE A 142 13.19 -32.78 2.86
C ILE A 142 13.64 -31.42 3.37
N CYS A 143 14.59 -30.82 2.65
CA CYS A 143 15.27 -29.59 3.03
C CYS A 143 14.87 -28.44 2.11
N ILE A 144 14.75 -27.23 2.65
CA ILE A 144 14.63 -25.99 1.88
C ILE A 144 15.96 -25.27 1.96
N CYS A 145 16.61 -25.15 0.81
CA CYS A 145 17.94 -24.56 0.76
C CYS A 145 17.88 -23.04 0.69
N PRO A 146 18.82 -22.33 1.36
CA PRO A 146 19.04 -20.91 1.11
C PRO A 146 19.48 -20.66 -0.33
N ILE A 147 19.42 -19.40 -0.77
CA ILE A 147 19.59 -19.02 -2.19
C ILE A 147 20.87 -19.53 -2.85
N ASN A 148 21.97 -19.65 -2.11
CA ASN A 148 23.28 -20.07 -2.65
C ASN A 148 23.60 -21.55 -2.41
N LYS A 149 22.62 -22.36 -1.97
CA LYS A 149 22.84 -23.79 -1.74
C LYS A 149 21.78 -24.63 -2.43
N PHE A 150 22.17 -25.83 -2.82
CA PHE A 150 21.32 -26.77 -3.52
C PHE A 150 21.67 -28.22 -3.16
N GLY A 151 20.90 -29.14 -3.75
CA GLY A 151 20.96 -30.57 -3.46
C GLY A 151 20.04 -30.98 -2.32
N TYR A 152 19.82 -32.29 -2.20
CA TYR A 152 18.83 -32.86 -1.27
C TYR A 152 19.04 -32.50 0.21
N GLN A 153 20.28 -32.21 0.62
CA GLN A 153 20.64 -31.82 1.99
C GLN A 153 21.06 -30.34 2.11
N CYS A 154 21.01 -29.58 1.02
CA CYS A 154 21.47 -28.19 0.97
C CYS A 154 22.94 -28.00 1.39
N LEU A 155 23.81 -28.96 1.08
CA LEU A 155 25.24 -28.89 1.41
C LEU A 155 26.09 -28.35 0.26
N ILE A 156 25.57 -28.35 -0.97
CA ILE A 156 26.33 -27.92 -2.14
C ILE A 156 26.13 -26.43 -2.34
N ALA A 157 27.20 -25.65 -2.24
CA ALA A 157 27.15 -24.21 -2.46
C ALA A 157 27.33 -23.87 -3.96
N THR A 158 26.52 -22.96 -4.49
CA THR A 158 26.75 -22.36 -5.81
C THR A 158 27.62 -21.13 -5.68
N THR A 159 28.74 -21.09 -6.40
CA THR A 159 29.56 -19.88 -6.54
C THR A 159 29.08 -18.95 -7.66
N ILE A 160 28.01 -19.31 -8.37
CA ILE A 160 27.48 -18.56 -9.53
C ILE A 160 27.24 -17.09 -9.18
N CYS A 161 26.61 -16.81 -8.03
CA CYS A 161 26.37 -15.45 -7.54
C CYS A 161 27.45 -14.95 -6.54
N GLN A 162 28.50 -15.75 -6.26
CA GLN A 162 29.57 -15.44 -5.29
C GLN A 162 30.92 -15.11 -5.94
N MET A 163 31.01 -15.04 -7.27
CA MET A 163 32.20 -14.49 -7.93
C MET A 163 32.35 -13.01 -7.52
N ASN A 164 33.20 -12.79 -6.51
CA ASN A 164 33.71 -11.55 -5.92
C ASN A 164 33.28 -10.23 -6.59
N ASN A 165 32.73 -9.32 -5.79
CA ASN A 165 32.62 -7.87 -6.03
C ASN A 165 32.46 -7.43 -7.52
N ASN A 166 31.20 -7.26 -7.96
CA ASN A 166 30.74 -6.44 -9.12
C ASN A 166 30.49 -7.04 -10.54
N LEU A 167 30.39 -8.35 -10.81
CA LEU A 167 30.33 -8.78 -12.24
C LEU A 167 29.28 -9.80 -12.73
N THR A 168 28.32 -10.27 -11.92
CA THR A 168 27.16 -11.00 -12.50
C THR A 168 25.97 -10.09 -12.79
N CYS A 169 25.53 -9.34 -11.79
CA CYS A 169 24.55 -8.27 -11.94
C CYS A 169 25.23 -6.92 -11.65
N GLN A 170 25.13 -5.99 -12.59
CA GLN A 170 25.70 -4.65 -12.53
C GLN A 170 24.80 -3.70 -11.73
N HIS A 171 25.32 -2.50 -11.41
CA HIS A 171 24.60 -1.40 -10.77
C HIS A 171 23.86 -1.74 -9.46
N GLY A 172 24.36 -2.73 -8.70
CA GLY A 172 23.72 -3.17 -7.46
C GLY A 172 22.53 -4.11 -7.67
N GLY A 173 22.39 -4.70 -8.87
CA GLY A 173 21.41 -5.74 -9.15
C GLY A 173 21.61 -6.97 -8.28
N GLN A 174 20.51 -7.60 -7.89
CA GLN A 174 20.52 -8.78 -7.05
C GLN A 174 20.54 -10.06 -7.88
N CYS A 175 21.57 -10.89 -7.70
CA CYS A 175 21.73 -12.16 -8.41
C CYS A 175 20.91 -13.29 -7.76
N ILE A 176 20.20 -14.05 -8.59
CA ILE A 176 19.42 -15.24 -8.21
C ILE A 176 19.85 -16.40 -9.10
N PRO A 177 20.39 -17.50 -8.55
CA PRO A 177 20.71 -18.68 -9.34
C PRO A 177 19.42 -19.36 -9.84
N VAL A 178 19.45 -19.91 -11.05
CA VAL A 178 18.32 -20.66 -11.62
C VAL A 178 18.51 -22.14 -11.34
N ASP A 179 17.45 -22.82 -10.89
CA ASP A 179 17.47 -24.27 -10.69
C ASP A 179 17.70 -24.99 -12.04
N GLU A 180 18.68 -25.90 -12.06
CA GLU A 180 19.19 -26.55 -13.27
C GLU A 180 18.12 -27.39 -14.01
N TYR A 181 17.10 -27.87 -13.28
CA TYR A 181 15.98 -28.65 -13.82
C TYR A 181 14.98 -27.84 -14.66
N MET A 182 15.00 -26.50 -14.58
CA MET A 182 14.04 -25.63 -15.27
C MET A 182 14.56 -25.04 -16.59
N SER A 183 15.82 -25.27 -16.92
CA SER A 183 16.50 -24.56 -17.99
C SER A 183 16.46 -25.34 -19.30
N SER A 184 15.41 -25.12 -20.10
CA SER A 184 15.50 -25.35 -21.56
C SER A 184 16.42 -24.33 -22.25
N SER A 185 16.75 -23.23 -21.56
CA SER A 185 17.69 -22.19 -21.99
C SER A 185 18.96 -22.21 -21.14
N ASN A 186 20.16 -22.08 -21.74
CA ASN A 186 21.49 -22.06 -21.09
C ASN A 186 21.75 -20.97 -20.00
N LYS A 187 20.72 -20.29 -19.46
CA LYS A 187 20.84 -19.22 -18.46
C LYS A 187 20.91 -19.80 -17.04
N LYS A 188 22.08 -19.68 -16.40
CA LYS A 188 22.37 -20.22 -15.05
C LYS A 188 21.99 -19.28 -13.89
N PHE A 189 21.66 -18.02 -14.17
CA PHE A 189 21.29 -17.01 -13.19
C PHE A 189 20.30 -16.00 -13.78
N SER A 190 19.65 -15.24 -12.90
CA SER A 190 18.77 -14.11 -13.22
C SER A 190 19.10 -12.94 -12.30
N CYS A 191 19.02 -11.71 -12.82
CA CYS A 191 19.25 -10.49 -12.04
C CYS A 191 17.93 -9.76 -11.76
N ILE A 192 17.73 -9.31 -10.52
CA ILE A 192 16.70 -8.33 -10.18
C ILE A 192 17.36 -6.95 -10.22
N CYS A 193 16.91 -6.10 -11.13
CA CYS A 193 17.52 -4.79 -11.35
C CYS A 193 16.92 -3.71 -10.44
N PRO A 194 17.75 -2.80 -9.91
CA PRO A 194 17.26 -1.65 -9.18
C PRO A 194 16.60 -0.66 -10.13
N LYS A 195 15.83 0.28 -9.58
CA LYS A 195 15.15 1.33 -10.35
C LYS A 195 16.13 2.11 -11.22
N GLY A 196 15.77 2.31 -12.49
CA GLY A 196 16.59 3.04 -13.45
C GLY A 196 17.58 2.16 -14.22
N TYR A 197 17.56 0.85 -14.00
CA TYR A 197 18.40 -0.11 -14.70
C TYR A 197 17.58 -1.31 -15.16
N SER A 198 17.91 -1.82 -16.35
CA SER A 198 17.30 -2.98 -17.00
C SER A 198 18.36 -3.83 -17.70
N GLY A 199 17.93 -4.96 -18.28
CA GLY A 199 18.80 -5.92 -18.96
C GLY A 199 19.00 -7.22 -18.18
N ASP A 200 19.62 -8.21 -18.82
CA ASP A 200 19.83 -9.54 -18.23
C ASP A 200 20.76 -9.49 -17.00
N ARG A 201 21.64 -8.49 -16.96
CA ARG A 201 22.61 -8.21 -15.90
C ARG A 201 22.43 -6.81 -15.32
N CYS A 202 21.31 -6.12 -15.55
CA CYS A 202 21.12 -4.73 -15.13
C CYS A 202 22.17 -3.77 -15.72
N GLU A 203 22.62 -4.07 -16.93
CA GLU A 203 23.66 -3.34 -17.67
C GLU A 203 23.13 -2.10 -18.39
N VAL A 204 21.83 -2.08 -18.71
CA VAL A 204 21.19 -1.00 -19.45
C VAL A 204 20.68 0.04 -18.46
N VAL A 205 21.07 1.29 -18.67
CA VAL A 205 20.49 2.43 -17.93
C VAL A 205 19.17 2.80 -18.60
N ASP A 206 18.10 2.83 -17.83
CA ASP A 206 16.77 3.19 -18.33
C ASP A 206 16.72 4.67 -18.74
N ASN A 207 15.84 4.99 -19.68
CA ASN A 207 15.57 6.38 -20.03
C ASN A 207 14.88 7.08 -18.86
N LYS A 208 15.44 8.21 -18.44
CA LYS A 208 14.91 9.04 -17.36
C LYS A 208 14.04 10.15 -17.94
N ILE A 209 12.74 10.00 -17.84
CA ILE A 209 11.77 10.95 -18.39
C ILE A 209 11.24 11.82 -17.25
N ILE A 210 11.48 13.12 -17.31
CA ILE A 210 10.99 14.11 -16.35
C ILE A 210 9.93 14.95 -17.06
N LEU A 211 8.67 14.73 -16.71
CA LEU A 211 7.52 15.47 -17.23
C LEU A 211 7.16 16.57 -16.23
N THR A 212 7.16 17.82 -16.66
CA THR A 212 6.70 18.95 -15.86
C THR A 212 5.37 19.47 -16.38
N PHE A 213 4.45 19.86 -15.51
CA PHE A 213 3.12 20.36 -15.87
C PHE A 213 3.03 21.86 -15.62
N GLU A 214 2.36 22.56 -16.53
CA GLU A 214 2.01 23.97 -16.38
C GLU A 214 0.90 24.17 -15.33
N ASP A 215 0.93 25.27 -14.59
CA ASP A 215 0.06 25.51 -13.42
C ASP A 215 -1.44 25.52 -13.76
N ASP A 216 -1.79 25.79 -15.03
CA ASP A 216 -3.17 25.81 -15.52
C ASP A 216 -3.76 24.41 -15.76
N ILE A 217 -2.95 23.35 -15.68
CA ILE A 217 -3.40 21.96 -15.89
C ILE A 217 -3.89 21.39 -14.56
N VAL A 218 -5.19 21.09 -14.48
CA VAL A 218 -5.77 20.41 -13.31
C VAL A 218 -5.35 18.93 -13.32
N LEU A 219 -4.38 18.59 -12.47
CA LEU A 219 -3.86 17.23 -12.32
C LEU A 219 -4.85 16.34 -11.55
N SER A 220 -5.15 15.16 -12.10
CA SER A 220 -5.83 14.09 -11.34
C SER A 220 -4.82 13.34 -10.45
N GLN A 221 -5.32 12.72 -9.38
CA GLN A 221 -4.50 11.93 -8.44
C GLN A 221 -3.72 10.80 -9.13
N SER A 222 -4.24 10.28 -10.23
CA SER A 222 -3.61 9.27 -11.07
C SER A 222 -3.65 9.70 -12.54
N ILE A 223 -2.56 9.42 -13.26
CA ILE A 223 -2.45 9.63 -14.71
C ILE A 223 -1.98 8.34 -15.38
N PHE A 224 -2.48 8.12 -16.59
CA PHE A 224 -2.04 7.04 -17.48
C PHE A 224 -1.01 7.61 -18.45
N ILE A 225 0.07 6.88 -18.68
CA ILE A 225 1.13 7.25 -19.60
C ILE A 225 1.27 6.12 -20.61
N HIS A 226 0.97 6.43 -21.85
CA HIS A 226 1.00 5.52 -22.98
C HIS A 226 2.27 5.73 -23.78
N PHE A 227 3.15 4.73 -23.77
CA PHE A 227 4.33 4.65 -24.60
C PHE A 227 3.97 3.93 -25.89
N ILE A 228 4.27 4.56 -27.03
CA ILE A 228 3.97 4.00 -28.34
C ILE A 228 5.27 3.82 -29.12
N GLU A 229 5.55 2.59 -29.49
CA GLU A 229 6.63 2.22 -30.38
C GLU A 229 6.10 2.13 -31.81
N VAL A 230 6.68 2.93 -32.72
CA VAL A 230 6.40 2.86 -34.15
C VAL A 230 7.49 2.01 -34.79
N ILE A 231 7.11 0.86 -35.33
CA ILE A 231 7.99 -0.05 -36.06
C ILE A 231 7.58 -0.04 -37.52
N ASP A 232 8.54 0.03 -38.43
CA ASP A 232 8.25 0.01 -39.87
C ASP A 232 7.48 -1.27 -40.24
N SER A 233 6.35 -1.11 -40.93
CA SER A 233 5.51 -2.19 -41.47
C SER A 233 4.69 -2.99 -40.44
N ILE A 234 4.60 -2.56 -39.18
CA ILE A 234 3.75 -3.18 -38.15
C ILE A 234 2.90 -2.08 -37.49
N ASP A 235 1.70 -2.43 -37.02
CA ASP A 235 0.89 -1.53 -36.22
C ASP A 235 1.64 -1.07 -34.95
N PRO A 236 1.46 0.19 -34.51
CA PRO A 236 2.19 0.71 -33.36
C PRO A 236 1.92 -0.10 -32.09
N ILE A 237 2.99 -0.47 -31.39
CA ILE A 237 2.90 -1.23 -30.13
C ILE A 237 2.70 -0.25 -29.00
N ARG A 238 1.65 -0.45 -28.20
CA ARG A 238 1.32 0.38 -27.04
C ARG A 238 1.63 -0.34 -25.74
N THR A 239 2.42 0.30 -24.89
CA THR A 239 2.61 -0.10 -23.49
C THR A 239 2.16 1.03 -22.57
N THR A 240 1.44 0.71 -21.52
CA THR A 240 0.81 1.72 -20.66
C THR A 240 1.29 1.58 -19.23
N THR A 241 1.57 2.70 -18.57
CA THR A 241 1.87 2.72 -17.14
C THR A 241 0.99 3.71 -16.42
N LEU A 242 0.59 3.36 -15.19
CA LEU A 242 -0.09 4.30 -14.31
C LEU A 242 0.90 4.90 -13.33
N ARG A 243 0.79 6.21 -13.11
CA ARG A 243 1.51 6.91 -12.03
C ARG A 243 0.53 7.74 -11.22
N THR A 244 0.68 7.68 -9.90
CA THR A 244 0.04 8.62 -8.98
C THR A 244 0.91 9.86 -8.85
N ILE A 245 0.34 11.03 -9.09
CA ILE A 245 1.06 12.29 -8.91
C ILE A 245 0.82 12.76 -7.47
N PRO A 246 1.87 12.92 -6.64
CA PRO A 246 1.71 13.55 -5.33
C PRO A 246 1.14 14.97 -5.53
N LEU A 247 0.20 15.38 -4.68
CA LEU A 247 -0.61 16.62 -4.80
C LEU A 247 0.16 17.95 -5.01
N THR A 248 1.49 17.95 -4.95
CA THR A 248 2.34 19.16 -5.08
C THR A 248 3.43 19.05 -6.14
N GLN A 249 3.67 17.86 -6.70
CA GLN A 249 4.72 17.71 -7.68
C GLN A 249 4.14 18.03 -9.06
N ASN A 250 4.44 19.23 -9.56
CA ASN A 250 4.26 19.55 -10.97
C ASN A 250 5.22 18.76 -11.86
N SER A 251 6.05 17.87 -11.30
CA SER A 251 7.00 17.06 -12.04
C SER A 251 6.87 15.59 -11.73
N LEU A 252 6.80 14.75 -12.75
CA LEU A 252 6.84 13.31 -12.64
C LEU A 252 8.15 12.79 -13.23
N THR A 253 8.86 11.93 -12.50
CA THR A 253 10.04 11.22 -13.01
C THR A 253 9.68 9.76 -13.29
N ILE A 254 9.97 9.29 -14.50
CA ILE A 254 9.69 7.94 -14.97
C ILE A 254 11.01 7.34 -15.46
N PHE A 255 11.28 6.11 -15.05
CA PHE A 255 12.35 5.29 -15.63
C PHE A 255 11.72 4.29 -16.58
N TRP A 256 12.13 4.31 -17.85
CA TRP A 256 11.54 3.51 -18.91
C TRP A 256 12.62 2.81 -19.74
N SER A 257 12.50 1.49 -19.88
CA SER A 257 13.51 0.64 -20.50
C SER A 257 13.18 0.22 -21.93
N GLN A 258 11.89 0.18 -22.28
CA GLN A 258 11.44 -0.25 -23.60
C GLN A 258 11.61 0.88 -24.64
N PRO A 259 11.80 0.54 -25.93
CA PRO A 259 11.76 1.51 -27.00
C PRO A 259 10.39 2.21 -27.08
N PHE A 260 10.39 3.49 -27.44
CA PHE A 260 9.19 4.28 -27.68
C PHE A 260 9.51 5.44 -28.62
N HIS A 261 8.50 5.97 -29.28
CA HIS A 261 8.59 7.09 -30.20
C HIS A 261 7.61 8.22 -29.83
N LEU A 262 6.47 7.85 -29.26
CA LEU A 262 5.45 8.79 -28.80
C LEU A 262 5.09 8.50 -27.35
N VAL A 263 4.82 9.55 -26.58
CA VAL A 263 4.31 9.45 -25.22
C VAL A 263 3.05 10.29 -25.09
N PHE A 264 1.93 9.64 -24.76
CA PHE A 264 0.67 10.30 -24.44
C PHE A 264 0.37 10.21 -22.96
N ILE A 265 -0.13 11.30 -22.38
CA ILE A 265 -0.64 11.34 -21.01
C ILE A 265 -2.16 11.39 -21.07
N GLU A 266 -2.81 10.46 -20.40
CA GLU A 266 -4.27 10.39 -20.25
C GLU A 266 -4.67 10.68 -18.79
N PHE A 267 -5.56 11.65 -18.64
CA PHE A 267 -6.21 11.97 -17.36
C PHE A 267 -7.54 11.21 -17.20
N TYR A 268 -8.09 11.15 -15.98
CA TYR A 268 -9.29 10.38 -15.64
C TYR A 268 -10.50 10.62 -16.57
N ASN A 269 -10.64 11.83 -17.10
CA ASN A 269 -11.74 12.21 -18.01
C ASN A 269 -11.45 11.90 -19.50
N LYS A 270 -10.54 10.97 -19.81
CA LYS A 270 -10.13 10.66 -21.20
C LYS A 270 -9.59 11.87 -21.96
N ILE A 271 -8.92 12.77 -21.25
CA ILE A 271 -8.25 13.92 -21.84
C ILE A 271 -6.80 13.51 -22.14
N TYR A 272 -6.41 13.62 -23.40
CA TYR A 272 -5.10 13.21 -23.89
C TYR A 272 -4.19 14.41 -24.12
N TYR A 273 -2.92 14.28 -23.71
CA TYR A 273 -1.85 15.24 -24.01
C TYR A 273 -0.70 14.51 -24.69
N LEU A 274 -0.18 15.08 -25.77
CA LEU A 274 1.00 14.56 -26.45
C LEU A 274 2.26 15.12 -25.79
N ALA A 275 2.88 14.33 -24.93
CA ALA A 275 3.99 14.77 -24.11
C ALA A 275 5.34 14.66 -24.83
N ILE A 276 5.61 13.61 -25.62
CA ILE A 276 6.92 13.44 -26.26
C ILE A 276 6.72 12.90 -27.68
N ILE A 277 7.48 13.46 -28.62
CA ILE A 277 7.63 12.97 -29.98
C ILE A 277 9.12 12.86 -30.28
N GLN A 278 9.59 11.66 -30.62
CA GLN A 278 10.96 11.44 -31.08
C GLN A 278 10.99 10.60 -32.35
N LYS A 279 11.85 10.98 -33.30
CA LYS A 279 12.01 10.26 -34.57
C LYS A 279 12.90 9.03 -34.45
N ILE A 280 13.90 9.11 -33.58
CA ILE A 280 14.87 8.04 -33.34
C ILE A 280 14.92 7.84 -31.83
N HIS A 281 14.67 6.60 -31.40
CA HIS A 281 14.84 6.23 -30.01
C HIS A 281 16.33 6.19 -29.66
N GLN A 282 16.72 6.90 -28.59
CA GLN A 282 18.05 6.83 -28.00
C GLN A 282 17.95 6.21 -26.61
N GLN A 283 18.70 5.13 -26.37
CA GLN A 283 18.78 4.48 -25.07
C GLN A 283 19.56 5.34 -24.07
N SER A 284 19.31 5.12 -22.77
CA SER A 284 19.98 5.76 -21.62
C SER A 284 19.97 7.30 -21.62
N THR A 285 18.93 7.93 -22.18
CA THR A 285 18.80 9.38 -22.23
C THR A 285 17.95 9.95 -21.09
N THR A 286 18.28 11.19 -20.68
CA THR A 286 17.40 11.98 -19.79
C THR A 286 16.58 12.94 -20.64
N ILE A 287 15.26 12.74 -20.67
CA ILE A 287 14.32 13.56 -21.43
C ILE A 287 13.56 14.43 -20.44
N VAL A 288 13.72 15.74 -20.54
CA VAL A 288 12.95 16.71 -19.74
C VAL A 288 11.97 17.41 -20.66
N ASN A 289 10.67 17.30 -20.38
CA ASN A 289 9.68 18.07 -21.12
C ASN A 289 8.67 18.76 -20.20
N LYS A 290 8.18 19.93 -20.63
CA LYS A 290 7.09 20.67 -19.99
C LYS A 290 5.83 20.53 -20.83
N VAL A 291 4.82 19.86 -20.29
CA VAL A 291 3.49 19.66 -20.87
C VAL A 291 2.70 20.95 -20.70
N LYS A 292 2.24 21.50 -21.83
CA LYS A 292 1.46 22.73 -21.91
C LYS A 292 0.03 22.45 -22.34
N LEU A 293 -0.86 23.44 -22.17
CA LEU A 293 -2.23 23.37 -22.69
C LEU A 293 -2.27 23.21 -24.22
N SER A 294 -1.27 23.71 -24.95
CA SER A 294 -1.14 23.53 -26.41
C SER A 294 -0.93 22.07 -26.83
N ASP A 295 -0.47 21.23 -25.90
CA ASP A 295 -0.13 19.83 -26.17
C ASP A 295 -1.35 18.90 -26.02
N ARG A 296 -2.51 19.46 -25.63
CA ARG A 296 -3.78 18.75 -25.54
C ARG A 296 -4.23 18.29 -26.93
N CYS A 297 -4.59 17.03 -27.04
CA CYS A 297 -5.28 16.49 -28.20
C CYS A 297 -6.80 16.67 -27.98
N PRO A 298 -7.51 17.55 -28.71
CA PRO A 298 -8.96 17.66 -28.62
C PRO A 298 -9.67 16.45 -29.25
N HIS A 299 -10.91 16.20 -28.80
CA HIS A 299 -11.78 15.23 -29.45
C HIS A 299 -12.27 15.77 -30.80
N ILE A 300 -12.56 14.88 -31.75
CA ILE A 300 -13.00 15.27 -33.09
C ILE A 300 -14.31 16.09 -33.09
N SER A 301 -15.16 15.91 -32.07
CA SER A 301 -16.37 16.70 -31.89
C SER A 301 -16.11 18.16 -31.51
N GLU A 302 -14.91 18.48 -30.99
CA GLU A 302 -14.51 19.87 -30.70
C GLU A 302 -13.99 20.56 -31.97
N LEU A 303 -13.59 19.80 -32.99
CA LEU A 303 -12.99 20.31 -34.22
C LEU A 303 -14.00 20.44 -35.38
N PHE A 304 -15.05 19.63 -35.38
CA PHE A 304 -16.05 19.58 -36.44
C PHE A 304 -17.47 19.75 -35.90
N ASN A 305 -18.38 20.20 -36.77
CA ASN A 305 -19.80 20.31 -36.47
C ASN A 305 -20.44 18.95 -36.12
N GLU A 306 -21.52 18.96 -35.35
CA GLU A 306 -22.23 17.74 -34.92
C GLU A 306 -22.66 16.82 -36.07
N THR A 307 -23.06 17.39 -37.21
CA THR A 307 -23.46 16.62 -38.41
C THR A 307 -22.32 15.78 -38.97
N PHE A 308 -21.08 16.22 -38.80
CA PHE A 308 -19.89 15.50 -39.24
C PHE A 308 -19.56 14.34 -38.29
N VAL A 309 -19.69 14.56 -36.98
CA VAL A 309 -19.42 13.54 -35.96
C VAL A 309 -20.36 12.34 -36.12
N GLN A 310 -21.59 12.57 -36.56
CA GLN A 310 -22.59 11.53 -36.82
C GLN A 310 -22.34 10.71 -38.09
N LEU A 311 -21.40 11.11 -38.95
CA LEU A 311 -21.07 10.33 -40.15
C LEU A 311 -20.42 8.99 -39.78
N ASN A 312 -20.60 7.98 -40.65
CA ASN A 312 -19.90 6.71 -40.51
C ASN A 312 -18.37 6.92 -40.56
N LEU A 313 -17.64 6.22 -39.69
CA LEU A 313 -16.18 6.28 -39.52
C LEU A 313 -15.40 6.27 -40.85
N ILE A 314 -15.77 5.42 -41.81
CA ILE A 314 -15.08 5.34 -43.12
C ILE A 314 -15.19 6.66 -43.89
N ARG A 315 -16.30 7.38 -43.75
CA ARG A 315 -16.49 8.71 -44.36
C ARG A 315 -15.77 9.79 -43.57
N ARG A 316 -15.79 9.71 -42.24
CA ARG A 316 -15.10 10.67 -41.35
C ARG A 316 -13.59 10.71 -41.62
N ILE A 317 -12.94 9.54 -41.70
CA ILE A 317 -11.47 9.41 -41.89
C ILE A 317 -10.96 10.18 -43.12
N LYS A 318 -11.75 10.24 -44.20
CA LYS A 318 -11.35 10.97 -45.43
C LYS A 318 -11.09 12.46 -45.20
N TYR A 319 -11.68 13.03 -44.16
CA TYR A 319 -11.58 14.45 -43.84
C TYR A 319 -10.63 14.73 -42.68
N TYR A 320 -9.93 13.72 -42.14
CA TYR A 320 -9.02 13.88 -40.99
C TYR A 320 -7.79 14.73 -41.32
N LEU A 321 -7.52 14.98 -42.60
CA LEU A 321 -6.51 15.93 -43.04
C LEU A 321 -6.93 17.40 -42.80
N LEU A 322 -8.23 17.71 -42.82
CA LEU A 322 -8.72 19.10 -42.75
C LEU A 322 -8.36 19.82 -41.44
N PRO A 323 -8.51 19.24 -40.24
CA PRO A 323 -8.20 19.93 -38.99
C PRO A 323 -6.72 20.30 -38.88
N CYS A 324 -5.83 19.45 -39.41
CA CYS A 324 -4.40 19.74 -39.45
C CYS A 324 -4.08 20.91 -40.40
N GLN A 325 -4.88 21.13 -41.46
CA GLN A 325 -4.67 22.17 -42.48
C GLN A 325 -5.34 23.51 -42.15
N GLN A 326 -6.53 23.49 -41.55
CA GLN A 326 -7.37 24.68 -41.33
C GLN A 326 -7.05 25.44 -40.04
N ASN A 327 -6.55 24.77 -39.01
CA ASN A 327 -6.29 25.44 -37.73
C ASN A 327 -5.08 26.39 -37.83
N SER A 328 -5.33 27.66 -37.47
CA SER A 328 -4.32 28.73 -37.38
C SER A 328 -3.34 28.53 -36.22
N SER A 329 -3.76 27.81 -35.17
CA SER A 329 -2.88 27.25 -34.14
C SER A 329 -2.35 25.90 -34.61
N LYS A 330 -1.05 25.64 -34.43
CA LYS A 330 -0.39 24.39 -34.85
C LYS A 330 -0.89 23.18 -34.04
N LEU A 331 -2.11 22.70 -34.31
CA LEU A 331 -2.71 21.51 -33.69
C LEU A 331 -1.75 20.31 -33.78
N LEU A 332 -1.31 19.74 -32.67
CA LEU A 332 -0.32 18.65 -32.68
C LEU A 332 -0.95 17.27 -32.92
N CYS A 333 -2.12 17.05 -32.33
CA CYS A 333 -2.83 15.78 -32.33
C CYS A 333 -4.32 16.00 -32.12
N PHE A 334 -5.13 15.00 -32.44
CA PHE A 334 -6.55 14.92 -32.09
C PHE A 334 -6.97 13.44 -32.03
N TYR A 335 -8.15 13.14 -31.50
CA TYR A 335 -8.63 11.77 -31.40
C TYR A 335 -10.13 11.64 -31.72
N ASP A 336 -10.53 10.45 -32.17
CA ASP A 336 -11.93 10.06 -32.35
C ASP A 336 -12.31 8.93 -31.37
N ASP A 337 -13.36 8.17 -31.67
CA ASP A 337 -13.83 7.06 -30.83
C ASP A 337 -12.86 5.84 -30.78
N THR A 338 -11.92 5.75 -31.74
CA THR A 338 -11.16 4.53 -32.09
C THR A 338 -9.71 4.78 -32.52
N HIS A 339 -9.34 6.00 -32.90
CA HIS A 339 -8.06 6.39 -33.47
C HIS A 339 -7.53 7.64 -32.79
N ILE A 340 -6.22 7.68 -32.64
CA ILE A 340 -5.49 8.92 -32.34
C ILE A 340 -4.72 9.33 -33.60
N CYS A 341 -4.80 10.62 -33.93
CA CYS A 341 -4.18 11.23 -35.09
C CYS A 341 -3.12 12.25 -34.70
N LEU A 342 -1.98 12.21 -35.39
CA LEU A 342 -0.88 13.16 -35.28
C LEU A 342 -0.86 14.08 -36.50
N CYS A 343 -0.75 15.39 -36.28
CA CYS A 343 -0.58 16.37 -37.34
C CYS A 343 0.90 16.73 -37.50
N TYR A 344 1.48 16.47 -38.68
CA TYR A 344 2.85 16.88 -38.99
C TYR A 344 2.99 17.43 -40.41
N ASP A 345 4.08 18.17 -40.64
CA ASP A 345 4.36 18.77 -41.94
C ASP A 345 5.08 17.76 -42.84
N HIS A 346 4.44 17.39 -43.94
CA HIS A 346 5.01 16.55 -44.99
C HIS A 346 5.03 17.31 -46.32
N ARG A 347 6.22 17.55 -46.89
CA ARG A 347 6.39 18.18 -48.22
C ARG A 347 5.57 19.46 -48.41
N LYS A 348 5.56 20.35 -47.40
CA LYS A 348 4.82 21.64 -47.35
C LYS A 348 3.30 21.53 -47.16
N GLN A 349 2.75 20.34 -46.96
CA GLN A 349 1.36 20.13 -46.56
C GLN A 349 1.30 19.51 -45.18
N ARG A 350 0.40 20.01 -44.33
CA ARG A 350 0.17 19.44 -43.02
C ARG A 350 -0.78 18.26 -43.16
N VAL A 351 -0.32 17.09 -42.76
CA VAL A 351 -1.06 15.83 -42.91
C VAL A 351 -1.35 15.22 -41.54
N ALA A 352 -2.45 14.49 -41.46
CA ALA A 352 -2.82 13.67 -40.32
C ALA A 352 -2.33 12.25 -40.54
N ASN A 353 -1.67 11.67 -39.53
CA ASN A 353 -1.33 10.25 -39.49
C ASN A 353 -2.00 9.64 -38.27
N CYS A 354 -2.89 8.69 -38.52
CA CYS A 354 -3.77 8.11 -37.52
C CYS A 354 -3.47 6.64 -37.35
N PHE A 355 -3.53 6.17 -36.12
CA PHE A 355 -3.40 4.77 -35.78
C PHE A 355 -4.50 4.38 -34.79
N GLU A 356 -4.85 3.10 -34.76
CA GLU A 356 -5.88 2.59 -33.88
C GLU A 356 -5.45 2.76 -32.41
N PHE A 357 -6.37 3.28 -31.60
CA PHE A 357 -6.16 3.49 -30.18
C PHE A 357 -7.43 3.10 -29.43
N ASN A 358 -7.37 1.95 -28.74
CA ASN A 358 -8.48 1.54 -27.90
C ASN A 358 -8.54 2.42 -26.63
N HIS A 359 -9.44 3.40 -26.64
CA HIS A 359 -9.72 4.33 -25.53
C HIS A 359 -10.37 3.64 -24.32
N ASN A 360 -11.02 2.49 -24.54
CA ASN A 360 -11.77 1.74 -23.54
C ASN A 360 -10.98 0.57 -22.94
N MET A 361 -9.68 0.47 -23.22
CA MET A 361 -8.83 -0.57 -22.62
C MET A 361 -8.87 -0.44 -21.10
N LYS A 362 -9.43 -1.46 -20.44
CA LYS A 362 -9.43 -1.61 -18.99
C LYS A 362 -8.43 -2.69 -18.63
N LEU A 363 -7.27 -2.28 -18.14
CA LEU A 363 -6.29 -3.19 -17.53
C LEU A 363 -6.74 -3.52 -16.11
N ASP A 364 -7.92 -4.13 -16.00
CA ASP A 364 -8.45 -4.60 -14.72
C ASP A 364 -7.72 -5.88 -14.33
N CYS A 365 -7.43 -6.06 -13.04
CA CYS A 365 -6.72 -7.24 -12.51
C CYS A 365 -7.53 -8.55 -12.56
N LEU A 366 -8.33 -8.79 -13.61
CA LEU A 366 -9.06 -10.01 -13.94
C LEU A 366 -9.70 -10.71 -12.72
N SER A 367 -10.43 -9.94 -11.90
CA SER A 367 -11.10 -10.37 -10.65
C SER A 367 -10.19 -10.85 -9.49
N GLN A 368 -8.88 -10.85 -9.66
CA GLN A 368 -7.89 -11.07 -8.60
C GLN A 368 -7.47 -9.72 -7.99
N SER A 369 -8.43 -8.81 -7.79
CA SER A 369 -8.13 -7.45 -7.36
C SER A 369 -7.42 -7.49 -6.01
N VAL A 370 -6.16 -7.09 -6.05
CA VAL A 370 -5.34 -6.84 -4.88
C VAL A 370 -5.98 -5.73 -4.03
N CYS A 371 -6.78 -4.86 -4.63
CA CYS A 371 -7.40 -3.73 -3.95
C CYS A 371 -8.51 -4.15 -2.99
N GLU A 372 -8.52 -3.54 -1.81
CA GLU A 372 -9.54 -3.70 -0.79
C GLU A 372 -10.62 -2.62 -0.96
N LYS A 373 -11.77 -2.81 -0.29
CA LYS A 373 -12.85 -1.80 -0.21
C LYS A 373 -13.34 -1.28 -1.56
N ASP A 374 -13.49 -2.19 -2.52
CA ASP A 374 -13.90 -1.90 -3.90
C ASP A 374 -12.99 -0.90 -4.64
N GLY A 375 -11.70 -0.85 -4.27
CA GLY A 375 -10.71 -0.11 -5.05
C GLY A 375 -10.57 -0.68 -6.46
N GLN A 376 -10.39 0.19 -7.44
CA GLN A 376 -10.15 -0.23 -8.83
C GLN A 376 -8.69 -0.64 -8.99
N CYS A 377 -8.47 -1.86 -9.48
CA CYS A 377 -7.13 -2.43 -9.65
C CYS A 377 -6.67 -2.24 -11.09
N PHE A 378 -5.54 -1.58 -11.26
CA PHE A 378 -4.90 -1.38 -12.55
C PHE A 378 -3.56 -2.10 -12.61
N GLN A 379 -3.26 -2.65 -13.77
CA GLN A 379 -2.00 -3.30 -14.07
C GLN A 379 -1.36 -2.74 -15.35
N ASP A 380 -0.04 -2.85 -15.49
CA ASP A 380 0.71 -2.31 -16.62
C ASP A 380 0.55 -3.12 -17.91
N THR A 381 0.46 -4.46 -17.81
CA THR A 381 0.23 -5.36 -18.95
C THR A 381 -0.76 -6.47 -18.61
N GLU A 382 -1.43 -7.02 -19.62
CA GLU A 382 -2.43 -8.09 -19.44
C GLU A 382 -1.79 -9.47 -19.12
N ASP A 383 -0.74 -9.86 -19.84
CA ASP A 383 -0.18 -11.22 -19.74
C ASP A 383 0.72 -11.42 -18.51
N CYS A 384 1.53 -10.42 -18.16
CA CYS A 384 2.49 -10.51 -17.07
C CYS A 384 2.77 -9.16 -16.42
N PRO A 385 1.88 -8.73 -15.51
CA PRO A 385 2.02 -7.42 -14.91
C PRO A 385 3.23 -7.36 -13.98
N ALA A 386 4.13 -6.42 -14.23
CA ALA A 386 5.26 -6.16 -13.32
C ALA A 386 4.84 -5.21 -12.19
N ARG A 387 3.85 -4.35 -12.46
CA ARG A 387 3.28 -3.41 -11.50
C ARG A 387 1.76 -3.49 -11.49
N SER A 388 1.20 -3.43 -10.29
CA SER A 388 -0.22 -3.16 -10.09
C SER A 388 -0.39 -2.07 -9.04
N ILE A 389 -1.47 -1.31 -9.20
CA ILE A 389 -1.79 -0.16 -8.36
C ILE A 389 -3.30 -0.09 -8.14
N CYS A 390 -3.68 0.35 -6.95
CA CYS A 390 -5.06 0.50 -6.56
C CYS A 390 -5.48 1.96 -6.58
N ILE A 391 -6.51 2.27 -7.35
CA ILE A 391 -7.19 3.56 -7.29
C ILE A 391 -8.31 3.46 -6.25
N CYS A 392 -8.17 4.26 -5.21
CA CYS A 392 -9.07 4.24 -4.07
C CYS A 392 -10.29 5.12 -4.29
N ARG A 393 -11.43 4.66 -3.75
CA ARG A 393 -12.60 5.53 -3.60
C ARG A 393 -12.26 6.69 -2.65
N PRO A 394 -12.98 7.82 -2.76
CA PRO A 394 -12.84 8.91 -1.79
C PRO A 394 -12.99 8.36 -0.36
N CYS A 395 -12.23 8.93 0.57
CA CYS A 395 -12.15 8.51 1.97
C CYS A 395 -11.41 7.18 2.24
N PHE A 396 -10.85 6.54 1.21
CA PHE A 396 -9.97 5.38 1.36
C PHE A 396 -8.56 5.70 0.86
N PHE A 397 -7.56 5.17 1.57
CA PHE A 397 -6.15 5.49 1.35
C PHE A 397 -5.25 4.26 1.51
N GLY A 398 -4.01 4.38 1.09
CA GLY A 398 -2.99 3.33 1.12
C GLY A 398 -2.85 2.62 -0.22
N ALA A 399 -1.72 1.93 -0.42
CA ALA A 399 -1.37 1.21 -1.65
C ALA A 399 -2.44 0.22 -2.17
N ARG A 400 -3.34 -0.28 -1.31
CA ARG A 400 -4.45 -1.19 -1.65
C ARG A 400 -5.83 -0.63 -1.28
N CYS A 401 -5.94 0.63 -0.87
CA CYS A 401 -7.19 1.20 -0.34
C CYS A 401 -7.66 0.54 0.96
N GLN A 402 -6.72 0.01 1.73
CA GLN A 402 -6.98 -0.72 2.97
C GLN A 402 -7.39 0.19 4.13
N PHE A 403 -7.02 1.47 4.09
CA PHE A 403 -7.33 2.44 5.15
C PHE A 403 -8.57 3.24 4.79
N SER A 404 -9.34 3.61 5.80
CA SER A 404 -10.53 4.44 5.66
C SER A 404 -10.43 5.63 6.61
N SER A 405 -10.80 6.81 6.15
CA SER A 405 -10.94 8.02 6.98
C SER A 405 -11.84 7.79 8.19
N ASN A 406 -12.82 6.88 8.11
CA ASN A 406 -13.74 6.57 9.22
C ASN A 406 -13.05 5.84 10.38
N ARG A 407 -11.88 5.25 10.16
CA ARG A 407 -11.07 4.59 11.21
C ARG A 407 -10.06 5.54 11.86
N PHE A 408 -9.80 6.67 11.22
CA PHE A 408 -9.14 7.79 11.87
C PHE A 408 -10.23 8.59 12.59
N GLY A 409 -10.52 8.26 13.85
CA GLY A 409 -11.44 9.11 14.62
C GLY A 409 -10.88 10.54 14.66
N LEU A 410 -11.50 11.51 13.97
CA LEU A 410 -11.19 12.96 13.92
C LEU A 410 -9.77 13.32 14.41
N SER A 411 -8.74 12.69 13.83
CA SER A 411 -7.37 12.85 14.31
C SER A 411 -6.62 13.80 13.39
N LEU A 412 -5.78 14.64 13.98
CA LEU A 412 -4.88 15.55 13.27
C LEU A 412 -4.07 14.81 12.19
N ASP A 413 -3.69 13.56 12.47
CA ASP A 413 -2.90 12.68 11.60
C ASP A 413 -3.63 12.41 10.28
N ALA A 414 -4.96 12.29 10.29
CA ALA A 414 -5.76 12.05 9.08
C ALA A 414 -5.99 13.32 8.26
N ILE A 415 -6.16 14.45 8.93
CA ILE A 415 -6.44 15.74 8.27
C ILE A 415 -5.17 16.30 7.65
N LEU A 416 -4.05 16.27 8.38
CA LEU A 416 -2.82 16.95 7.98
C LEU A 416 -1.73 16.00 7.50
N GLY A 417 -1.72 14.75 7.94
CA GLY A 417 -0.62 13.82 7.67
C GLY A 417 -0.37 13.58 6.18
N TYR A 418 -1.41 13.55 5.33
CA TYR A 418 -1.23 13.36 3.89
C TYR A 418 -0.67 14.62 3.18
N HIS A 419 -0.88 15.80 3.77
CA HIS A 419 -0.40 17.08 3.25
C HIS A 419 1.03 17.40 3.67
N ILE A 420 1.63 16.67 4.63
CA ILE A 420 3.03 16.87 5.00
C ILE A 420 3.89 15.95 4.15
N GLN A 421 4.88 16.51 3.46
CA GLN A 421 5.75 15.74 2.57
C GLN A 421 7.02 15.26 3.30
N PRO A 422 7.43 13.99 3.11
CA PRO A 422 8.68 13.49 3.68
C PRO A 422 9.90 14.08 2.97
N ASN A 423 11.00 14.23 3.70
CA ASN A 423 12.33 14.63 3.17
C ASN A 423 12.41 16.02 2.49
N ILE A 424 11.41 16.88 2.67
CA ILE A 424 11.41 18.27 2.17
C ILE A 424 11.47 19.23 3.35
N SER A 425 12.31 20.27 3.26
CA SER A 425 12.45 21.30 4.30
C SER A 425 11.14 22.07 4.52
N PHE A 426 10.90 22.52 5.76
CA PHE A 426 9.66 23.20 6.15
C PHE A 426 9.32 24.43 5.27
N LEU A 427 10.32 25.17 4.81
CA LEU A 427 10.13 26.35 3.95
C LEU A 427 9.49 26.01 2.60
N ASN A 428 9.69 24.79 2.10
CA ASN A 428 9.19 24.33 0.81
C ASN A 428 7.91 23.48 0.92
N GLN A 429 7.35 23.33 2.13
CA GLN A 429 6.11 22.60 2.36
C GLN A 429 4.86 23.38 1.89
N LEU A 430 3.75 22.66 1.73
CA LEU A 430 2.46 23.20 1.28
C LEU A 430 1.99 24.43 2.09
N PRO A 431 1.32 25.39 1.44
CA PRO A 431 0.67 26.51 2.14
C PRO A 431 -0.29 26.05 3.24
N ILE A 432 -1.00 24.92 3.04
CA ILE A 432 -1.94 24.39 4.04
C ILE A 432 -1.23 24.02 5.34
N VAL A 433 -0.03 23.44 5.27
CA VAL A 433 0.78 23.09 6.44
C VAL A 433 1.26 24.36 7.14
N LYS A 434 1.73 25.36 6.37
CA LYS A 434 2.16 26.66 6.92
C LYS A 434 1.02 27.38 7.64
N ILE A 435 -0.15 27.47 7.01
CA ILE A 435 -1.34 28.09 7.60
C ILE A 435 -1.77 27.33 8.86
N SER A 436 -1.78 25.98 8.82
CA SER A 436 -2.12 25.18 9.99
C SER A 436 -1.18 25.41 11.17
N LEU A 437 0.13 25.59 10.91
CA LEU A 437 1.12 25.89 11.94
C LEU A 437 0.92 27.29 12.53
N VAL A 438 0.61 28.29 11.70
CA VAL A 438 0.31 29.64 12.19
C VAL A 438 -0.94 29.62 13.08
N LEU A 439 -2.00 28.94 12.64
CA LEU A 439 -3.23 28.79 13.42
C LEU A 439 -2.99 28.05 14.74
N THR A 440 -2.20 26.96 14.73
CA THR A 440 -1.91 26.21 15.96
C THR A 440 -1.08 27.06 16.94
N ILE A 441 -0.12 27.85 16.47
CA ILE A 441 0.63 28.80 17.32
C ILE A 441 -0.31 29.83 17.95
N ILE A 442 -1.23 30.42 17.17
CA ILE A 442 -2.20 31.39 17.70
C ILE A 442 -3.08 30.75 18.78
N PHE A 443 -3.59 29.54 18.54
CA PHE A 443 -4.39 28.80 19.52
C PHE A 443 -3.59 28.45 20.79
N LEU A 444 -2.32 28.06 20.65
CA LEU A 444 -1.45 27.78 21.80
C LEU A 444 -1.22 29.02 22.64
N ILE A 445 -0.92 30.17 22.03
CA ILE A 445 -0.66 31.42 22.76
C ILE A 445 -1.93 31.90 23.47
N ALA A 446 -3.05 32.00 22.75
CA ALA A 446 -4.32 32.45 23.33
C ALA A 446 -4.82 31.51 24.43
N GLY A 447 -4.74 30.19 24.18
CA GLY A 447 -5.13 29.17 25.14
C GLY A 447 -4.24 29.19 26.39
N PHE A 448 -2.92 29.33 26.22
CA PHE A 448 -1.99 29.37 27.36
C PHE A 448 -2.22 30.59 28.24
N ILE A 449 -2.39 31.78 27.65
CA ILE A 449 -2.69 33.01 28.40
C ILE A 449 -4.01 32.84 29.17
N ASN A 450 -5.07 32.34 28.51
CA ASN A 450 -6.36 32.13 29.16
C ASN A 450 -6.29 31.07 30.28
N GLY A 451 -5.59 29.96 30.05
CA GLY A 451 -5.40 28.90 31.05
C GLY A 451 -4.64 29.39 32.28
N VAL A 452 -3.56 30.17 32.09
CA VAL A 452 -2.80 30.74 33.21
C VAL A 452 -3.62 31.78 33.98
N LEU A 453 -4.28 32.71 33.28
CA LEU A 453 -5.12 33.73 33.93
C LEU A 453 -6.28 33.10 34.71
N SER A 454 -6.99 32.14 34.11
CA SER A 454 -8.08 31.43 34.77
C SER A 454 -7.59 30.65 36.00
N SER A 455 -6.47 29.94 35.90
CA SER A 455 -5.86 29.23 37.03
C SER A 455 -5.50 30.18 38.18
N ILE A 456 -4.91 31.34 37.89
CA ILE A 456 -4.62 32.38 38.89
C ILE A 456 -5.91 32.88 39.56
N THR A 457 -6.96 33.16 38.78
CA THR A 457 -8.23 33.68 39.32
C THR A 457 -8.93 32.67 40.23
N PHE A 458 -9.01 31.40 39.83
CA PHE A 458 -9.73 30.38 40.60
C PHE A 458 -8.93 29.86 41.81
N ASN A 459 -7.62 30.07 41.85
CA ASN A 459 -6.79 29.77 43.01
C ASN A 459 -7.05 30.71 44.22
N ASN A 460 -7.89 31.74 44.05
CA ASN A 460 -8.25 32.63 45.14
C ASN A 460 -9.08 31.90 46.22
N LYS A 461 -8.66 32.02 47.48
CA LYS A 461 -9.27 31.34 48.64
C LYS A 461 -10.76 31.62 48.79
N LYS A 462 -11.23 32.83 48.42
CA LYS A 462 -12.65 33.23 48.50
C LYS A 462 -13.54 32.43 47.55
N ILE A 463 -13.02 32.07 46.37
CA ILE A 463 -13.79 31.35 45.34
C ILE A 463 -13.81 29.85 45.64
N CYS A 464 -12.71 29.31 46.17
CA CYS A 464 -12.58 27.92 46.62
C CYS A 464 -13.27 27.60 47.97
N GLU A 465 -14.17 28.46 48.45
CA GLU A 465 -15.03 28.18 49.62
C GLU A 465 -16.18 27.22 49.30
N VAL A 466 -16.60 27.18 48.04
CA VAL A 466 -17.69 26.33 47.51
C VAL A 466 -17.09 25.31 46.54
N GLY A 467 -17.73 24.13 46.39
CA GLY A 467 -17.26 23.06 45.50
C GLY A 467 -17.09 23.53 44.04
N CYS A 468 -17.94 24.45 43.61
CA CYS A 468 -17.93 25.03 42.26
C CYS A 468 -16.59 25.69 41.91
N GLY A 469 -15.93 26.32 42.90
CA GLY A 469 -14.60 26.90 42.70
C GLY A 469 -13.50 25.85 42.49
N LEU A 470 -13.63 24.66 43.08
CA LEU A 470 -12.70 23.55 42.86
C LEU A 470 -12.88 22.94 41.46
N TYR A 471 -14.12 22.74 41.00
CA TYR A 471 -14.37 22.25 39.64
C TYR A 471 -13.84 23.20 38.56
N LEU A 472 -13.97 24.51 38.75
CA LEU A 472 -13.43 25.52 37.84
C LEU A 472 -11.89 25.58 37.86
N LEU A 473 -11.27 25.39 39.03
CA LEU A 473 -9.82 25.29 39.14
C LEU A 473 -9.31 24.04 38.40
N ASP A 474 -9.94 22.88 38.59
CA ASP A 474 -9.55 21.66 37.89
C ASP A 474 -9.82 21.74 36.38
N SER A 475 -10.88 22.41 35.95
CA SER A 475 -11.13 22.73 34.53
C SER A 475 -10.01 23.62 33.96
N SER A 476 -9.55 24.63 34.69
CA SER A 476 -8.41 25.47 34.24
C SER A 476 -7.10 24.69 34.09
N ILE A 477 -6.85 23.70 34.96
CA ILE A 477 -5.65 22.85 34.90
C ILE A 477 -5.76 21.87 33.72
N THR A 478 -6.91 21.21 33.57
CA THR A 478 -7.14 20.24 32.48
C THR A 478 -7.10 20.93 31.12
N THR A 479 -7.71 22.12 30.96
CA THR A 479 -7.64 22.90 29.73
C THR A 479 -6.19 23.33 29.40
N LEU A 480 -5.40 23.80 30.37
CA LEU A 480 -3.98 24.09 30.16
C LEU A 480 -3.20 22.85 29.70
N LEU A 481 -3.49 21.69 30.29
CA LEU A 481 -2.86 20.43 29.91
C LEU A 481 -3.29 19.96 28.50
N THR A 482 -4.56 20.14 28.11
CA THR A 482 -5.02 19.83 26.72
C THR A 482 -4.26 20.63 25.67
N ILE A 483 -4.05 21.93 25.91
CA ILE A 483 -3.38 22.83 24.98
C ILE A 483 -1.92 22.40 24.80
N ILE A 484 -1.22 22.06 25.89
CA ILE A 484 0.16 21.56 25.85
C ILE A 484 0.25 20.24 25.07
N LEU A 485 -0.62 19.28 25.36
CA LEU A 485 -0.65 17.99 24.67
C LEU A 485 -0.98 18.15 23.18
N PHE A 486 -1.89 19.07 22.82
CA PHE A 486 -2.25 19.34 21.43
C PHE A 486 -1.08 19.92 20.64
N GLY A 487 -0.36 20.88 21.24
CA GLY A 487 0.86 21.45 20.64
C GLY A 487 1.96 20.42 20.45
N LEU A 488 2.20 19.57 21.45
CA LEU A 488 3.16 18.46 21.37
C LEU A 488 2.79 17.48 20.26
N LYS A 489 1.52 17.08 20.16
CA LYS A 489 1.03 16.18 19.11
C LYS A 489 1.28 16.76 17.72
N PHE A 490 0.94 18.03 17.51
CA PHE A 490 1.16 18.70 16.22
C PHE A 490 2.65 18.74 15.83
N LEU A 491 3.52 19.09 16.78
CA LEU A 491 4.96 19.12 16.56
C LEU A 491 5.52 17.73 16.21
N ILE A 492 5.14 16.70 16.96
CA ILE A 492 5.59 15.32 16.74
C ILE A 492 5.09 14.80 15.38
N LEU A 493 3.83 15.07 15.01
CA LEU A 493 3.30 14.70 13.70
C LEU A 493 4.12 15.33 12.57
N LEU A 494 4.44 16.63 12.67
CA LEU A 494 5.22 17.34 11.68
C LEU A 494 6.64 16.75 11.56
N LEU A 495 7.32 16.51 12.68
CA LEU A 495 8.67 15.95 12.69
C LEU A 495 8.73 14.49 12.22
N ALA A 496 7.72 13.68 12.55
CA ALA A 496 7.62 12.29 12.12
C ALA A 496 7.35 12.20 10.61
N GLN A 497 6.39 12.98 10.07
CA GLN A 497 6.08 12.96 8.64
C GLN A 497 7.18 13.59 7.77
N MET A 498 7.99 14.52 8.31
CA MET A 498 9.21 15.00 7.64
C MET A 498 10.37 13.99 7.66
N ALA A 499 10.17 12.80 8.22
CA ALA A 499 11.18 11.74 8.37
C ALA A 499 12.43 12.16 9.20
N ILE A 500 12.30 13.18 10.05
CA ILE A 500 13.36 13.61 10.99
C ILE A 500 13.42 12.64 12.17
N ILE A 501 12.25 12.21 12.67
CA ILE A 501 12.14 11.21 13.74
C ILE A 501 11.91 9.84 13.11
N THR A 502 12.94 9.00 13.08
CA THR A 502 12.87 7.63 12.52
C THR A 502 12.75 6.55 13.59
N ASN A 503 12.81 6.91 14.88
CA ASN A 503 12.78 5.92 15.95
C ASN A 503 11.37 5.31 16.12
N ARG A 504 11.25 4.02 15.79
CA ARG A 504 10.00 3.26 15.83
C ARG A 504 9.41 3.15 17.23
N LEU A 505 10.24 2.91 18.25
CA LEU A 505 9.78 2.79 19.64
C LEU A 505 9.17 4.09 20.15
N PHE A 506 9.84 5.21 19.84
CA PHE A 506 9.32 6.54 20.20
C PHE A 506 7.98 6.80 19.53
N SER A 507 7.88 6.59 18.20
CA SER A 507 6.64 6.80 17.45
C SER A 507 5.50 5.90 17.95
N GLN A 508 5.80 4.69 18.40
CA GLN A 508 4.80 3.75 18.91
C GLN A 508 4.25 4.21 20.26
N ILE A 509 5.13 4.64 21.17
CA ILE A 509 4.73 5.19 22.47
C ILE A 509 3.87 6.44 22.29
N GLN A 510 4.24 7.33 21.37
CA GLN A 510 3.47 8.54 21.09
C GLN A 510 2.08 8.21 20.51
N CYS A 511 2.01 7.29 19.55
CA CYS A 511 0.77 6.82 18.93
C CYS A 511 -0.22 6.23 19.95
N LEU A 512 0.29 5.52 20.97
CA LEU A 512 -0.52 4.92 22.04
C LEU A 512 -0.94 5.93 23.11
N SER A 513 -0.06 6.87 23.47
CA SER A 513 -0.21 7.70 24.67
C SER A 513 -0.91 9.04 24.41
N LEU A 514 -0.47 9.81 23.40
CA LEU A 514 -0.88 11.22 23.25
C LEU A 514 -2.38 11.37 23.00
N ASP A 515 -2.94 10.54 22.14
CA ASP A 515 -4.36 10.63 21.77
C ASP A 515 -5.27 10.19 22.90
N CYS A 516 -4.85 9.18 23.67
CA CYS A 516 -5.56 8.71 24.85
C CYS A 516 -5.57 9.81 25.92
N LEU A 517 -4.42 10.42 26.22
CA LEU A 517 -4.32 11.53 27.16
C LEU A 517 -5.14 12.73 26.73
N LEU A 518 -5.08 13.13 25.46
CA LEU A 518 -5.89 14.23 24.92
C LEU A 518 -7.39 13.95 25.10
N ARG A 519 -7.85 12.72 24.82
CA ARG A 519 -9.25 12.33 24.97
C ARG A 519 -9.71 12.37 26.43
N ILE A 520 -8.92 11.81 27.35
CA ILE A 520 -9.21 11.85 28.80
C ILE A 520 -9.37 13.30 29.26
N CYS A 521 -8.47 14.20 28.85
CA CYS A 521 -8.52 15.59 29.28
C CYS A 521 -9.73 16.35 28.72
N LEU A 522 -10.12 16.11 27.47
CA LEU A 522 -11.32 16.71 26.87
C LEU A 522 -12.61 16.22 27.54
N ASN A 523 -12.71 14.91 27.80
CA ASN A 523 -13.86 14.31 28.50
C ASN A 523 -13.95 14.83 29.94
N MET A 524 -12.82 14.96 30.63
CA MET A 524 -12.77 15.52 31.98
C MET A 524 -13.31 16.95 32.02
N ASP A 525 -12.94 17.81 31.08
CA ASP A 525 -13.43 19.19 31.04
C ASP A 525 -14.97 19.27 30.83
N GLN A 526 -15.52 18.42 29.97
CA GLN A 526 -16.98 18.33 29.76
C GLN A 526 -17.72 17.92 31.04
N TRP A 527 -17.23 16.90 31.74
CA TRP A 527 -17.82 16.45 33.01
C TRP A 527 -17.70 17.49 34.12
N LEU A 528 -16.56 18.18 34.21
CA LEU A 528 -16.36 19.26 35.18
C LEU A 528 -17.34 20.42 34.93
N ASN A 529 -17.55 20.80 33.68
CA ASN A 529 -18.54 21.82 33.30
C ASN A 529 -19.98 21.39 33.66
N ALA A 530 -20.32 20.12 33.45
CA ALA A 530 -21.61 19.56 33.88
C ALA A 530 -21.76 19.60 35.41
N CYS A 531 -20.71 19.25 36.17
CA CYS A 531 -20.70 19.34 37.63
C CYS A 531 -20.88 20.77 38.13
N VAL A 532 -20.29 21.76 37.46
CA VAL A 532 -20.50 23.19 37.74
C VAL A 532 -21.97 23.56 37.55
N ALA A 533 -22.61 23.13 36.46
CA ALA A 533 -24.02 23.40 36.21
C ALA A 533 -24.93 22.74 37.27
N ILE A 534 -24.68 21.48 37.61
CA ILE A 534 -25.43 20.74 38.63
C ILE A 534 -25.30 21.43 40.01
N GLU A 535 -24.09 21.80 40.41
CA GLU A 535 -23.90 22.45 41.71
C GLU A 535 -24.60 23.81 41.76
N ARG A 536 -24.60 24.59 40.67
CA ARG A 536 -25.38 25.83 40.57
C ARG A 536 -26.87 25.60 40.76
N VAL A 537 -27.45 24.58 40.13
CA VAL A 537 -28.87 24.23 40.33
C VAL A 537 -29.15 23.83 41.78
N VAL A 538 -28.27 23.02 42.38
CA VAL A 538 -28.41 22.59 43.79
C VAL A 538 -28.33 23.77 44.75
N THR A 539 -27.49 24.79 44.47
CA THR A 539 -27.43 26.00 45.28
C THR A 539 -28.73 26.79 45.26
N ILE A 540 -29.41 26.87 44.10
CA ILE A 540 -30.71 27.54 43.96
C ILE A 540 -31.78 26.79 44.74
N ILE A 541 -31.85 25.45 44.60
CA ILE A 541 -32.87 24.62 45.24
C ILE A 541 -32.73 24.63 46.77
N LYS A 542 -31.51 24.55 47.29
CA LYS A 542 -31.27 24.47 48.74
C LYS A 542 -31.25 25.82 49.43
N ALA A 543 -31.10 26.93 48.69
CA ALA A 543 -31.10 28.31 49.17
C ALA A 543 -30.40 28.48 50.55
N THR A 544 -31.17 28.67 51.63
CA THR A 544 -30.66 28.90 52.99
C THR A 544 -30.07 27.66 53.67
N ASN A 545 -30.40 26.45 53.22
CA ASN A 545 -29.92 25.17 53.78
C ASN A 545 -28.60 24.68 53.13
N PHE A 546 -27.91 25.52 52.35
CA PHE A 546 -26.70 25.13 51.64
C PHE A 546 -25.44 25.18 52.54
N HIS A 547 -24.84 24.01 52.79
CA HIS A 547 -23.60 23.89 53.58
C HIS A 547 -22.33 23.89 52.71
N LYS A 548 -21.60 25.02 52.72
CA LYS A 548 -20.36 25.23 51.92
C LYS A 548 -19.25 24.19 52.20
N LYS A 549 -18.95 23.88 53.47
CA LYS A 549 -17.91 22.89 53.85
C LYS A 549 -18.21 21.48 53.33
N LYS A 550 -19.49 21.07 53.39
CA LYS A 550 -19.94 19.78 52.87
C LYS A 550 -19.85 19.72 51.35
N SER A 551 -20.20 20.81 50.65
CA SER A 551 -20.03 20.91 49.19
C SER A 551 -18.57 20.73 48.76
N LYS A 552 -17.64 21.37 49.48
CA LYS A 552 -16.20 21.27 49.20
C LYS A 552 -15.65 19.85 49.35
N GLN A 553 -16.09 19.10 50.36
CA GLN A 553 -15.69 17.70 50.56
C GLN A 553 -16.27 16.80 49.47
N ILE A 554 -17.54 16.99 49.11
CA ILE A 554 -18.19 16.22 48.04
C ILE A 554 -17.49 16.49 46.71
N ALA A 555 -17.17 17.75 46.39
CA ALA A 555 -16.48 18.08 45.15
C ALA A 555 -15.14 17.35 44.99
N LYS A 556 -14.31 17.32 46.04
CA LYS A 556 -13.04 16.56 46.01
C LYS A 556 -13.22 15.08 45.70
N ILE A 557 -14.26 14.46 46.27
CA ILE A 557 -14.55 13.03 46.03
C ILE A 557 -15.05 12.83 44.60
N VAL A 558 -15.94 13.70 44.13
CA VAL A 558 -16.50 13.63 42.77
C VAL A 558 -15.39 13.80 41.71
N ILE A 559 -14.46 14.74 41.88
CA ILE A 559 -13.32 14.93 40.98
C ILE A 559 -12.51 13.63 40.85
N VAL A 560 -12.16 12.99 41.98
CA VAL A 560 -11.38 11.73 41.97
C VAL A 560 -12.16 10.61 41.27
N ILE A 561 -13.46 10.49 41.53
CA ILE A 561 -14.32 9.50 40.86
C ILE A 561 -14.40 9.76 39.36
N LEU A 562 -14.53 11.01 38.93
CA LEU A 562 -14.57 11.39 37.52
C LEU A 562 -13.27 11.06 36.79
N VAL A 563 -12.12 11.30 37.42
CA VAL A 563 -10.81 10.92 36.84
C VAL A 563 -10.72 9.41 36.65
N ILE A 564 -11.12 8.61 37.64
CA ILE A 564 -11.10 7.14 37.52
C ILE A 564 -12.07 6.68 36.43
N PHE A 565 -13.28 7.24 36.42
CA PHE A 565 -14.31 6.89 35.45
C PHE A 565 -13.87 7.17 34.01
N THR A 566 -13.33 8.36 33.73
CA THR A 566 -12.85 8.75 32.39
C THR A 566 -11.67 7.89 31.93
N ILE A 567 -10.72 7.57 32.81
CA ILE A 567 -9.62 6.66 32.48
C ILE A 567 -10.18 5.27 32.14
N CYS A 568 -11.09 4.73 32.93
CA CYS A 568 -11.68 3.42 32.67
C CYS A 568 -12.47 3.39 31.35
N THR A 569 -13.14 4.48 30.97
CA THR A 569 -13.86 4.54 29.70
C THR A 569 -12.93 4.63 28.50
N ASP A 570 -11.76 5.28 28.61
CA ASP A 570 -10.86 5.51 27.47
C ASP A 570 -9.70 4.49 27.36
N ILE A 571 -9.46 3.66 28.39
CA ILE A 571 -8.32 2.71 28.44
C ILE A 571 -8.33 1.65 27.33
N TYR A 572 -9.47 1.39 26.69
CA TYR A 572 -9.55 0.42 25.59
C TYR A 572 -8.89 0.95 24.30
N ASP A 573 -8.82 2.27 24.10
CA ASP A 573 -8.35 2.88 22.86
C ASP A 573 -6.87 2.55 22.53
N PRO A 574 -5.91 2.65 23.46
CA PRO A 574 -4.51 2.29 23.22
C PRO A 574 -4.32 0.84 22.75
N PHE A 575 -5.12 -0.12 23.24
CA PHE A 575 -4.94 -1.54 22.89
C PHE A 575 -5.22 -1.85 21.42
N TYR A 576 -6.00 -1.01 20.75
CA TYR A 576 -6.39 -1.20 19.35
C TYR A 576 -5.65 -0.26 18.38
N ARG A 577 -4.67 0.51 18.88
CA ARG A 577 -3.80 1.36 18.07
C ARG A 577 -2.49 0.68 17.74
N TYR A 578 -2.05 0.84 16.51
CA TYR A 578 -0.76 0.33 16.05
C TYR A 578 -0.19 1.21 14.93
N LEU A 579 1.13 1.09 14.75
CA LEU A 579 1.84 1.75 13.68
C LEU A 579 1.79 0.92 12.39
N ILE A 580 1.64 1.61 11.27
CA ILE A 580 1.72 1.01 9.93
C ILE A 580 2.72 1.79 9.09
N ASP A 581 3.63 1.05 8.48
CA ASP A 581 4.58 1.58 7.52
C ASP A 581 3.97 1.44 6.12
N GLU A 582 3.77 2.56 5.45
CA GLU A 582 3.43 2.60 4.03
C GLU A 582 4.75 2.71 3.26
N ASP A 583 5.21 1.57 2.75
CA ASP A 583 6.31 1.48 1.79
C ASP A 583 5.73 1.56 0.37
N ASN A 584 5.52 2.77 -0.13
CA ASN A 584 5.36 2.97 -1.56
C ASN A 584 6.75 3.05 -2.20
N GLU A 585 6.81 2.65 -3.47
CA GLU A 585 8.04 2.62 -4.27
C GLU A 585 8.82 3.96 -4.21
N ASP A 586 8.14 5.09 -3.98
CA ASP A 586 8.71 6.45 -3.98
C ASP A 586 8.62 7.17 -2.62
N GLU A 587 7.84 6.68 -1.65
CA GLU A 587 7.64 7.34 -0.35
C GLU A 587 7.47 6.35 0.80
N LYS A 588 8.18 6.59 1.92
CA LYS A 588 8.03 5.84 3.18
C LYS A 588 7.31 6.70 4.20
N ARG A 589 6.12 6.27 4.63
CA ARG A 589 5.33 6.99 5.63
C ARG A 589 4.98 6.09 6.80
N ILE A 590 4.95 6.65 8.01
CA ILE A 590 4.53 5.95 9.22
C ILE A 590 3.20 6.53 9.66
N TRP A 591 2.20 5.67 9.85
CA TRP A 591 0.85 6.04 10.24
C TRP A 591 0.47 5.44 11.59
N CYS A 592 -0.24 6.20 12.42
CA CYS A 592 -0.87 5.71 13.63
C CYS A 592 -2.37 5.48 13.35
N ILE A 593 -2.83 4.22 13.40
CA ILE A 593 -4.22 3.87 13.07
C ILE A 593 -4.83 3.06 14.21
N ALA A 594 -6.12 3.32 14.50
CA ALA A 594 -6.93 2.53 15.41
C ALA A 594 -7.81 1.55 14.63
N THR A 595 -7.85 0.28 15.02
CA THR A 595 -8.79 -0.69 14.48
C THR A 595 -9.58 -1.39 15.58
N TYR A 596 -10.83 -0.97 15.76
CA TYR A 596 -11.75 -1.61 16.69
C TYR A 596 -12.45 -2.81 16.02
N PRO A 597 -12.72 -3.90 16.76
CA PRO A 597 -13.66 -4.93 16.32
C PRO A 597 -15.08 -4.34 16.21
N SER A 598 -15.92 -4.98 15.40
CA SER A 598 -17.26 -4.46 15.03
C SER A 598 -18.17 -4.13 16.22
N SER A 599 -18.07 -4.89 17.33
CA SER A 599 -18.83 -4.64 18.57
C SER A 599 -18.37 -3.39 19.33
N LEU A 600 -17.07 -3.08 19.30
CA LEU A 600 -16.52 -1.88 19.94
C LEU A 600 -16.66 -0.64 19.06
N GLN A 601 -16.77 -0.82 17.74
CA GLN A 601 -16.95 0.28 16.81
C GLN A 601 -18.33 0.97 16.99
N THR A 602 -19.39 0.19 17.21
CA THR A 602 -20.72 0.74 17.56
C THR A 602 -20.70 1.42 18.93
N PHE A 603 -20.08 0.80 19.93
CA PHE A 603 -19.94 1.40 21.27
C PHE A 603 -19.18 2.73 21.23
N SER A 604 -18.05 2.79 20.51
CA SER A 604 -17.26 3.99 20.31
C SER A 604 -18.06 5.07 19.58
N SER A 605 -18.82 4.70 18.53
CA SER A 605 -19.65 5.68 17.82
C SER A 605 -20.76 6.29 18.68
N ILE A 606 -21.33 5.53 19.63
CA ILE A 606 -22.41 5.99 20.51
C ILE A 606 -21.87 6.83 21.68
N MET A 607 -20.69 6.49 22.20
CA MET A 607 -20.05 7.25 23.30
C MET A 607 -19.45 8.59 22.85
N HIS A 608 -19.20 8.77 21.56
CA HIS A 608 -18.51 9.95 21.02
C HIS A 608 -19.35 10.78 20.03
N THR A 609 -20.63 10.41 19.83
CA THR A 609 -21.69 11.32 19.35
C THR A 609 -22.29 12.05 20.53
#